data_AF-A0A1H7H3D0-F1
#
_entry.id   AF-A0A1H7H3D0-F1
#
_cell.length_a   1.000
_cell.length_b   1.000
_cell.length_c   1.000
_cell.angle_alpha   90.00
_cell.angle_beta   90.00
_cell.angle_gamma   90.00
#
_symmetry.space_group_name_H-M   'P 1'
#
loop_
_entity.id
_entity.type
_entity.pdbx_description
1 polymer ?
#
loop_
_entity_poly.entity_id
_entity_poly.type
_entity_poly.pdbx_seq_one_letter_code
_entity_poly.pdbx_strand_id
1 'polypeptide(L)'
;MYEKIINNIKLNLGENKDLNRKYLASQIENYKDHPYNLEITKEISRMMWDCLSDEEKREFIEISENETPVIDILEEIYPMIEMGKYDNALDNLNGFMKTFQPMFEDDAVNEYHFFTNQLEEEIFNEYIGAKKEMRYIPNNHPLLDLYYVYGFLLLEKHELKEAELYLKKALKINPVSSRILLELSDIYKTKAPNFNKFYMYTIQALEYAYYPQDLARCYRNLGQFYMEEMNFEMAAALYNYSMKYELNPIVYSKLQYIKSKGTNIELELEECLNTLKDKKIQIDVNSFILKTLEELSDKYDEKQALHQALYFYELQYDLNHEQDILEKINNIKRVMNH
;
A
#
# COMPACT_ATOMS: atom_id res chain seq x y z
N MET A 1 21.63 13.97 22.78
CA MET A 1 22.40 15.11 22.21
C MET A 1 21.45 16.07 21.50
N TYR A 2 20.63 15.56 20.59
CA TYR A 2 19.46 16.25 20.01
C TYR A 2 18.60 17.02 21.03
N GLU A 3 18.09 16.36 22.08
CA GLU A 3 17.23 17.03 23.08
C GLU A 3 17.88 18.23 23.76
N LYS A 4 19.20 18.20 23.97
CA LYS A 4 19.94 19.33 24.55
C LYS A 4 19.98 20.51 23.59
N ILE A 5 20.09 20.26 22.29
CA ILE A 5 20.07 21.30 21.25
C ILE A 5 18.69 21.96 21.22
N ILE A 6 17.63 21.16 21.15
CA ILE A 6 16.25 21.67 21.15
C ILE A 6 15.94 22.48 22.41
N ASN A 7 16.33 21.98 23.60
CA ASN A 7 16.13 22.70 24.84
C ASN A 7 16.89 24.03 24.88
N ASN A 8 18.11 24.08 24.33
CA ASN A 8 18.86 25.34 24.23
C ASN A 8 18.19 26.33 23.29
N ILE A 9 17.72 25.89 22.13
CA ILE A 9 16.96 26.75 21.20
C ILE A 9 15.71 27.32 21.89
N LYS A 10 14.94 26.47 22.60
CA LYS A 10 13.74 26.89 23.34
C LYS A 10 14.03 27.93 24.42
N LEU A 11 15.13 27.78 25.15
CA LEU A 11 15.54 28.72 26.20
C LEU A 11 15.86 30.13 25.69
N ASN A 12 16.21 30.25 24.39
CA ASN A 12 16.53 31.53 23.77
C ASN A 12 15.31 32.20 23.08
N LEU A 13 14.12 31.61 23.17
CA LEU A 13 12.89 32.22 22.68
C LEU A 13 12.37 33.26 23.69
N GLY A 14 12.06 34.45 23.20
CA GLY A 14 11.48 35.54 23.99
C GLY A 14 9.99 35.75 23.71
N GLU A 15 9.43 36.87 24.17
CA GLU A 15 8.01 37.22 23.94
C GLU A 15 7.75 37.74 22.51
N ASN A 16 8.78 38.27 21.82
CA ASN A 16 8.62 38.83 20.49
C ASN A 16 8.68 37.74 19.40
N LYS A 17 7.51 37.41 18.85
CA LYS A 17 7.35 36.36 17.83
C LYS A 17 8.17 36.62 16.55
N ASP A 18 8.33 37.86 16.10
CA ASP A 18 9.11 38.18 14.89
C ASP A 18 10.61 37.96 15.07
N LEU A 19 11.14 38.35 16.23
CA LEU A 19 12.54 38.08 16.58
C LEU A 19 12.77 36.58 16.76
N ASN A 20 11.81 35.87 17.37
CA ASN A 20 11.86 34.42 17.49
C ASN A 20 11.90 33.74 16.11
N ARG A 21 11.06 34.16 15.15
CA ARG A 21 11.08 33.61 13.78
C ARG A 21 12.44 33.79 13.10
N LYS A 22 13.04 34.98 13.19
CA LYS A 22 14.38 35.25 12.63
C LYS A 22 15.46 34.41 13.31
N TYR A 23 15.39 34.28 14.63
CA TYR A 23 16.32 33.44 15.39
C TYR A 23 16.17 31.97 14.99
N LEU A 24 14.95 31.44 14.98
CA LEU A 24 14.64 30.07 14.58
C LEU A 24 15.14 29.76 13.16
N ALA A 25 14.88 30.64 12.19
CA ALA A 25 15.41 30.50 10.83
C ALA A 25 16.95 30.46 10.81
N SER A 26 17.63 31.27 11.63
CA SER A 26 19.09 31.21 11.75
C SER A 26 19.59 29.90 12.37
N GLN A 27 18.80 29.27 13.25
CA GLN A 27 19.16 27.99 13.85
C GLN A 27 19.08 26.86 12.81
N ILE A 28 18.13 26.90 11.88
CA ILE A 28 18.09 25.94 10.75
C ILE A 28 19.41 25.99 9.98
N GLU A 29 19.89 27.18 9.64
CA GLU A 29 21.15 27.37 8.93
C GLU A 29 22.36 26.90 9.76
N ASN A 30 22.38 27.20 11.07
CA ASN A 30 23.47 26.80 11.97
C ASN A 30 23.60 25.28 12.13
N TYR A 31 22.48 24.55 12.06
CA TYR A 31 22.45 23.10 12.23
C TYR A 31 22.31 22.33 10.91
N LYS A 32 22.40 22.99 9.75
CA LYS A 32 22.20 22.36 8.43
C LYS A 32 23.14 21.16 8.18
N ASP A 33 24.37 21.21 8.71
CA ASP A 33 25.38 20.14 8.55
C ASP A 33 25.43 19.18 9.75
N HIS A 34 24.52 19.32 10.72
CA HIS A 34 24.50 18.49 11.92
C HIS A 34 23.95 17.07 11.62
N PRO A 35 24.43 16.00 12.29
CA PRO A 35 23.88 14.65 12.12
C PRO A 35 22.38 14.47 12.43
N TYR A 36 21.77 15.46 13.09
CA TYR A 36 20.34 15.52 13.40
C TYR A 36 19.67 16.75 12.75
N ASN A 37 20.21 17.24 11.62
CA ASN A 37 19.74 18.47 10.97
C ASN A 37 18.23 18.42 10.68
N LEU A 38 17.71 17.27 10.26
CA LEU A 38 16.35 17.06 9.85
C LEU A 38 15.41 17.17 11.05
N GLU A 39 15.74 16.49 12.15
CA GLU A 39 14.96 16.53 13.39
C GLU A 39 15.00 17.93 14.00
N ILE A 40 16.18 18.57 14.02
CA ILE A 40 16.32 19.94 14.51
C ILE A 40 15.48 20.90 13.67
N THR A 41 15.52 20.76 12.35
CA THR A 41 14.74 21.60 11.43
C THR A 41 13.24 21.38 11.62
N LYS A 42 12.77 20.13 11.74
CA LYS A 42 11.34 19.82 12.00
C LYS A 42 10.85 20.47 13.30
N GLU A 43 11.60 20.35 14.40
CA GLU A 43 11.23 20.99 15.68
C GLU A 43 11.27 22.52 15.59
N ILE A 44 12.27 23.08 14.91
CA ILE A 44 12.33 24.51 14.66
C ILE A 44 11.11 24.96 13.85
N SER A 45 10.71 24.21 12.81
CA SER A 45 9.51 24.51 12.02
C SER A 45 8.23 24.47 12.87
N ARG A 46 8.11 23.55 13.84
CA ARG A 46 7.01 23.54 14.83
C ARG A 46 7.04 24.78 15.72
N MET A 47 8.21 25.20 16.19
CA MET A 47 8.34 26.43 16.98
C MET A 47 8.06 27.69 16.14
N MET A 48 8.42 27.68 14.85
CA MET A 48 8.09 28.75 13.92
C MET A 48 6.58 28.82 13.69
N TRP A 49 5.91 27.66 13.59
CA TRP A 49 4.45 27.57 13.55
C TRP A 49 3.80 28.21 14.78
N ASP A 50 4.30 27.95 15.98
CA ASP A 50 3.79 28.57 17.22
C ASP A 50 3.97 30.10 17.25
N CYS A 51 4.96 30.61 16.51
CA CYS A 51 5.20 32.04 16.33
C CYS A 51 4.26 32.71 15.32
N LEU A 52 3.45 31.96 14.56
CA LEU A 52 2.45 32.52 13.66
C LEU A 52 1.23 33.03 14.44
N SER A 53 0.59 34.06 13.90
CA SER A 53 -0.77 34.48 14.29
C SER A 53 -1.83 33.50 13.78
N ASP A 54 -3.04 33.55 14.33
CA ASP A 54 -4.14 32.68 13.88
C ASP A 54 -4.61 33.01 12.45
N GLU A 55 -4.34 34.22 11.96
CA GLU A 55 -4.57 34.60 10.57
C GLU A 55 -3.51 33.98 9.64
N GLU A 56 -2.22 34.14 9.95
CA GLU A 56 -1.12 33.52 9.19
C GLU A 56 -1.20 31.99 9.20
N LYS A 57 -1.62 31.37 10.32
CA LYS A 57 -1.85 29.92 10.38
C LYS A 57 -2.97 29.49 9.44
N ARG A 58 -4.07 30.25 9.41
CA ARG A 58 -5.20 29.96 8.51
C ARG A 58 -4.81 30.12 7.06
N GLU A 59 -4.10 31.21 6.71
CA GLU A 59 -3.61 31.44 5.35
C GLU A 59 -2.62 30.34 4.92
N PHE A 60 -1.71 29.92 5.80
CA PHE A 60 -0.79 28.81 5.51
C PHE A 60 -1.53 27.48 5.32
N ILE A 61 -2.53 27.19 6.16
CA ILE A 61 -3.39 26.00 6.00
C ILE A 61 -4.12 26.08 4.67
N GLU A 62 -4.73 27.22 4.33
CA GLU A 62 -5.46 27.41 3.08
C GLU A 62 -4.55 27.25 1.85
N ILE A 63 -3.33 27.79 1.87
CA ILE A 63 -2.34 27.57 0.81
C ILE A 63 -1.94 26.09 0.72
N SER A 64 -1.66 25.45 1.86
CA SER A 64 -1.25 24.03 1.91
C SER A 64 -2.39 23.07 1.54
N GLU A 65 -3.65 23.48 1.75
CA GLU A 65 -4.84 22.72 1.36
C GLU A 65 -5.17 22.91 -0.12
N ASN A 66 -4.83 24.06 -0.70
CA ASN A 66 -5.09 24.38 -2.11
C ASN A 66 -3.93 23.99 -3.05
N GLU A 67 -2.69 23.95 -2.58
CA GLU A 67 -1.55 23.43 -3.34
C GLU A 67 -1.47 21.90 -3.18
N THR A 68 -2.23 21.18 -4.00
CA THR A 68 -2.27 19.71 -4.04
C THR A 68 -1.60 19.14 -5.29
N PRO A 69 -0.32 19.45 -5.56
CA PRO A 69 0.31 19.14 -6.84
C PRO A 69 0.40 17.63 -7.12
N VAL A 70 0.39 16.80 -6.06
CA VAL A 70 0.32 15.34 -6.19
C VAL A 70 -1.07 14.87 -6.62
N ILE A 71 -2.14 15.48 -6.09
CA ILE A 71 -3.51 15.17 -6.52
C ILE A 71 -3.67 15.59 -7.98
N ASP A 72 -3.26 16.82 -8.33
CA ASP A 72 -3.40 17.37 -9.67
C ASP A 72 -2.74 16.48 -10.74
N ILE A 73 -1.49 16.03 -10.49
CA ILE A 73 -0.79 15.15 -11.44
C ILE A 73 -1.44 13.77 -11.52
N LEU A 74 -1.95 13.22 -10.41
CA LEU A 74 -2.63 11.94 -10.39
C LEU A 74 -3.95 12.00 -11.18
N GLU A 75 -4.76 13.05 -10.97
CA GLU A 75 -5.99 13.29 -11.72
C GLU A 75 -5.74 13.46 -13.23
N GLU A 76 -4.61 14.07 -13.61
CA GLU A 76 -4.22 14.20 -15.02
C GLU A 76 -3.87 12.85 -15.65
N ILE A 77 -3.14 11.98 -14.94
CA ILE A 77 -2.62 10.73 -15.53
C ILE A 77 -3.59 9.55 -15.45
N TYR A 78 -4.49 9.48 -14.46
CA TYR A 78 -5.38 8.32 -14.31
C TYR A 78 -6.21 8.04 -15.57
N PRO A 79 -6.85 9.04 -16.22
CA PRO A 79 -7.55 8.82 -17.49
C PRO A 79 -6.62 8.29 -18.60
N MET A 80 -5.34 8.67 -18.60
CA MET A 80 -4.38 8.16 -19.58
C MET A 80 -4.08 6.68 -19.34
N ILE A 81 -3.92 6.29 -18.07
CA ILE A 81 -3.70 4.88 -17.67
C ILE A 81 -4.91 4.03 -18.05
N GLU A 82 -6.12 4.50 -17.76
CA GLU A 82 -7.37 3.80 -18.14
C GLU A 82 -7.50 3.60 -19.66
N MET A 83 -6.99 4.55 -20.45
CA MET A 83 -6.93 4.45 -21.92
C MET A 83 -5.73 3.63 -22.44
N GLY A 84 -4.90 3.07 -21.55
CA GLY A 84 -3.68 2.33 -21.91
C GLY A 84 -2.55 3.20 -22.47
N LYS A 85 -2.61 4.53 -22.30
CA LYS A 85 -1.61 5.49 -22.77
C LYS A 85 -0.45 5.63 -21.78
N TYR A 86 0.21 4.51 -21.48
CA TYR A 86 1.24 4.45 -20.42
C TYR A 86 2.47 5.31 -20.70
N ASP A 87 2.87 5.49 -21.97
CA ASP A 87 4.00 6.38 -22.32
C ASP A 87 3.70 7.83 -21.93
N ASN A 88 2.53 8.35 -22.29
CA ASN A 88 2.13 9.72 -21.98
C ASN A 88 2.02 9.94 -20.47
N ALA A 89 1.42 8.99 -19.75
CA ALA A 89 1.32 9.05 -18.29
C ALA A 89 2.71 9.09 -17.63
N LEU A 90 3.64 8.26 -18.13
CA LEU A 90 5.00 8.19 -17.60
C LEU A 90 5.80 9.46 -17.92
N ASP A 91 5.66 10.05 -19.10
CA ASP A 91 6.33 11.30 -19.47
C ASP A 91 5.91 12.47 -18.56
N ASN A 92 4.60 12.59 -18.29
CA ASN A 92 4.07 13.57 -17.35
C ASN A 92 4.62 13.38 -15.93
N LEU A 93 4.59 12.14 -15.42
CA LEU A 93 5.16 11.83 -14.11
C LEU A 93 6.67 12.05 -14.06
N ASN A 94 7.42 11.73 -15.11
CA ASN A 94 8.86 12.03 -15.19
C ASN A 94 9.15 13.53 -15.09
N GLY A 95 8.29 14.37 -15.68
CA GLY A 95 8.35 15.83 -15.54
C GLY A 95 8.13 16.27 -14.10
N PHE A 96 7.06 15.77 -13.48
CA PHE A 96 6.70 16.05 -12.09
C PHE A 96 7.78 15.60 -11.09
N MET A 97 8.27 14.37 -11.25
CA MET A 97 9.24 13.76 -10.33
C MET A 97 10.62 14.43 -10.33
N LYS A 98 10.95 15.22 -11.36
CA LYS A 98 12.19 16.03 -11.40
C LYS A 98 12.15 17.22 -10.44
N THR A 99 10.97 17.77 -10.16
CA THR A 99 10.79 18.93 -9.28
C THR A 99 10.18 18.55 -7.93
N PHE A 100 9.56 17.36 -7.84
CA PHE A 100 8.97 16.83 -6.63
C PHE A 100 9.99 16.72 -5.50
N GLN A 101 9.68 17.36 -4.37
CA GLN A 101 10.47 17.27 -3.14
C GLN A 101 9.87 16.19 -2.24
N PRO A 102 10.68 15.21 -1.77
CA PRO A 102 10.20 14.22 -0.82
C PRO A 102 9.63 14.87 0.45
N MET A 103 8.48 14.36 0.90
CA MET A 103 7.80 14.77 2.13
C MET A 103 7.46 13.51 2.94
N PHE A 104 7.21 13.70 4.25
CA PHE A 104 6.81 12.62 5.16
C PHE A 104 7.81 11.45 5.17
N GLU A 105 9.10 11.75 5.15
CA GLU A 105 10.15 10.73 5.28
C GLU A 105 10.38 10.38 6.76
N ASP A 106 10.47 9.07 7.04
CA ASP A 106 10.89 8.58 8.35
C ASP A 106 12.17 9.25 8.82
N ASP A 107 12.23 9.53 10.11
CA ASP A 107 13.42 10.07 10.78
C ASP A 107 13.82 9.15 11.94
N ALA A 108 14.73 9.59 12.82
CA ALA A 108 15.16 8.76 13.95
C ALA A 108 14.01 8.41 14.93
N VAL A 109 12.90 9.17 14.94
CA VAL A 109 11.84 9.10 15.94
C VAL A 109 10.50 8.65 15.35
N ASN A 110 10.21 9.08 14.12
CA ASN A 110 8.92 8.87 13.47
C ASN A 110 9.06 7.99 12.24
N GLU A 111 8.01 7.23 11.96
CA GLU A 111 7.77 6.59 10.66
C GLU A 111 6.39 6.99 10.15
N TYR A 112 6.29 7.16 8.83
CA TYR A 112 5.12 7.74 8.19
C TYR A 112 4.39 6.70 7.34
N HIS A 113 3.10 6.53 7.62
CA HIS A 113 2.27 5.51 7.00
C HIS A 113 0.98 6.08 6.43
N PHE A 114 0.47 5.39 5.42
CA PHE A 114 -0.86 5.60 4.86
C PHE A 114 -1.48 4.24 4.60
N PHE A 115 -2.66 4.02 5.13
CA PHE A 115 -3.45 2.82 4.91
C PHE A 115 -4.69 3.21 4.11
N THR A 116 -5.03 2.43 3.08
CA THR A 116 -6.16 2.77 2.21
C THR A 116 -7.51 2.58 2.90
N ASN A 117 -7.53 1.78 3.98
CA ASN A 117 -8.68 1.56 4.84
C ASN A 117 -8.21 1.13 6.24
N GLN A 118 -9.16 1.06 7.19
CA GLN A 118 -8.88 0.62 8.56
C GLN A 118 -8.37 -0.83 8.63
N LEU A 119 -8.81 -1.72 7.72
CA LEU A 119 -8.38 -3.12 7.73
C LEU A 119 -6.86 -3.23 7.54
N GLU A 120 -6.28 -2.49 6.60
CA GLU A 120 -4.83 -2.49 6.36
C GLU A 120 -4.06 -2.00 7.60
N GLU A 121 -4.58 -1.02 8.32
CA GLU A 121 -3.96 -0.58 9.58
C GLU A 121 -3.98 -1.71 10.63
N GLU A 122 -5.09 -2.43 10.77
CA GLU A 122 -5.17 -3.58 11.70
C GLU A 122 -4.22 -4.71 11.28
N ILE A 123 -4.09 -5.01 9.98
CA ILE A 123 -3.13 -5.99 9.45
C ILE A 123 -1.69 -5.54 9.76
N PHE A 124 -1.38 -4.27 9.55
CA PHE A 124 -0.07 -3.73 9.86
C PHE A 124 0.25 -3.89 11.35
N ASN A 125 -0.69 -3.53 12.23
CA ASN A 125 -0.52 -3.63 13.67
C ASN A 125 -0.31 -5.08 14.14
N GLU A 126 -1.02 -6.04 13.55
CA GLU A 126 -0.91 -7.46 13.90
C GLU A 126 0.42 -8.08 13.44
N TYR A 127 0.80 -7.87 12.18
CA TYR A 127 1.89 -8.65 11.56
C TYR A 127 3.24 -7.95 11.54
N ILE A 128 3.28 -6.62 11.55
CA ILE A 128 4.51 -5.84 11.36
C ILE A 128 4.77 -4.97 12.59
N GLY A 129 3.79 -4.16 12.96
CA GLY A 129 3.85 -3.20 14.04
C GLY A 129 4.80 -2.03 13.75
N ALA A 130 4.47 -0.89 14.35
CA ALA A 130 5.33 0.27 14.25
C ALA A 130 6.66 0.07 15.00
N LYS A 131 7.78 0.43 14.39
CA LYS A 131 9.12 0.39 15.03
C LYS A 131 9.47 1.72 15.70
N LYS A 132 8.77 2.78 15.31
CA LYS A 132 8.95 4.17 15.74
C LYS A 132 7.59 4.77 16.09
N GLU A 133 7.57 6.06 16.42
CA GLU A 133 6.30 6.77 16.55
C GLU A 133 5.61 6.86 15.18
N MET A 134 4.48 6.17 15.04
CA MET A 134 3.70 6.16 13.81
C MET A 134 3.03 7.52 13.60
N ARG A 135 3.18 8.06 12.39
CA ARG A 135 2.50 9.27 11.91
C ARG A 135 1.74 8.95 10.62
N TYR A 136 0.55 9.50 10.47
CA TYR A 136 -0.21 9.34 9.23
C TYR A 136 0.21 10.39 8.21
N ILE A 137 0.35 9.96 6.96
CA ILE A 137 0.44 10.87 5.82
C ILE A 137 -0.97 11.42 5.56
N PRO A 138 -1.16 12.74 5.45
CA PRO A 138 -2.47 13.32 5.17
C PRO A 138 -3.03 12.94 3.80
N ASN A 139 -4.36 12.84 3.68
CA ASN A 139 -5.06 12.49 2.43
C ASN A 139 -4.77 13.46 1.26
N ASN A 140 -4.48 14.74 1.55
CA ASN A 140 -4.10 15.73 0.53
C ASN A 140 -2.66 15.57 0.01
N HIS A 141 -1.92 14.58 0.52
CA HIS A 141 -0.61 14.17 0.03
C HIS A 141 -0.60 12.66 -0.28
N PRO A 142 -1.26 12.19 -1.35
CA PRO A 142 -1.38 10.77 -1.69
C PRO A 142 -0.06 10.17 -2.23
N LEU A 143 0.97 10.14 -1.38
CA LEU A 143 2.31 9.67 -1.71
C LEU A 143 2.36 8.16 -1.97
N LEU A 144 1.47 7.39 -1.34
CA LEU A 144 1.30 5.97 -1.62
C LEU A 144 0.97 5.78 -3.11
N ASP A 145 -0.06 6.48 -3.59
CA ASP A 145 -0.53 6.39 -4.98
C ASP A 145 0.50 6.93 -5.96
N LEU A 146 1.13 8.08 -5.65
CA LEU A 146 2.19 8.65 -6.48
C LEU A 146 3.32 7.64 -6.73
N TYR A 147 3.89 7.08 -5.64
CA TYR A 147 5.00 6.14 -5.77
C TYR A 147 4.57 4.80 -6.37
N TYR A 148 3.36 4.32 -6.05
CA TYR A 148 2.82 3.11 -6.64
C TYR A 148 2.62 3.25 -8.15
N VAL A 149 1.90 4.28 -8.60
CA VAL A 149 1.61 4.51 -10.02
C VAL A 149 2.89 4.73 -10.82
N TYR A 150 3.83 5.51 -10.30
CA TYR A 150 5.10 5.71 -10.98
C TYR A 150 5.90 4.41 -11.09
N GLY A 151 5.99 3.63 -10.00
CA GLY A 151 6.63 2.31 -10.02
C GLY A 151 5.96 1.32 -10.99
N PHE A 152 4.63 1.32 -11.06
CA PHE A 152 3.84 0.52 -11.99
C PHE A 152 4.14 0.90 -13.44
N LEU A 153 4.11 2.19 -13.80
CA LEU A 153 4.39 2.63 -15.17
C LEU A 153 5.83 2.32 -15.60
N LEU A 154 6.80 2.47 -14.70
CA LEU A 154 8.19 2.06 -14.94
C LEU A 154 8.30 0.55 -15.18
N LEU A 155 7.54 -0.26 -14.42
CA LEU A 155 7.48 -1.71 -14.62
C LEU A 155 6.92 -2.08 -16.00
N GLU A 156 5.85 -1.41 -16.44
CA GLU A 156 5.26 -1.58 -17.78
C GLU A 156 6.24 -1.19 -18.90
N LYS A 157 7.22 -0.33 -18.63
CA LYS A 157 8.32 0.01 -19.55
C LYS A 157 9.58 -0.84 -19.37
N HIS A 158 9.52 -1.86 -18.52
CA HIS A 158 10.65 -2.72 -18.17
C HIS A 158 11.86 -1.97 -17.57
N GLU A 159 11.63 -0.80 -16.97
CA GLU A 159 12.63 -0.04 -16.20
C GLU A 159 12.74 -0.61 -14.77
N LEU A 160 13.20 -1.86 -14.67
CA LEU A 160 13.05 -2.68 -13.47
C LEU A 160 13.71 -2.10 -12.21
N LYS A 161 14.85 -1.42 -12.34
CA LYS A 161 15.58 -0.89 -11.17
C LYS A 161 14.84 0.30 -10.55
N GLU A 162 14.38 1.20 -11.41
CA GLU A 162 13.62 2.39 -11.05
C GLU A 162 12.24 1.99 -10.54
N ALA A 163 11.58 1.03 -11.20
CA ALA A 163 10.31 0.45 -10.72
C ALA A 163 10.46 -0.13 -9.31
N GLU A 164 11.51 -0.93 -9.06
CA GLU A 164 11.78 -1.50 -7.74
C GLU A 164 11.98 -0.42 -6.67
N LEU A 165 12.70 0.65 -6.99
CA LEU A 165 12.94 1.77 -6.09
C LEU A 165 11.62 2.42 -5.65
N TYR A 166 10.74 2.76 -6.59
CA TYR A 166 9.50 3.47 -6.27
C TYR A 166 8.43 2.56 -5.65
N LEU A 167 8.33 1.31 -6.09
CA LEU A 167 7.46 0.33 -5.43
C LEU A 167 7.91 0.06 -3.99
N LYS A 168 9.21 0.07 -3.69
CA LYS A 168 9.70 -0.02 -2.30
C LYS A 168 9.40 1.23 -1.48
N LYS A 169 9.39 2.42 -2.09
CA LYS A 169 8.93 3.64 -1.42
C LYS A 169 7.43 3.55 -1.08
N ALA A 170 6.61 3.07 -2.02
CA ALA A 170 5.19 2.83 -1.79
C ALA A 170 4.96 1.75 -0.69
N LEU A 171 5.69 0.63 -0.75
CA LEU A 171 5.62 -0.43 0.26
C LEU A 171 6.04 0.06 1.64
N LYS A 172 6.99 0.99 1.73
CA LYS A 172 7.38 1.59 3.01
C LYS A 172 6.22 2.36 3.65
N ILE A 173 5.44 3.08 2.83
CA ILE A 173 4.26 3.83 3.29
C ILE A 173 3.13 2.87 3.71
N ASN A 174 2.85 1.84 2.90
CA ASN A 174 1.87 0.81 3.21
C ASN A 174 2.49 -0.60 3.15
N PRO A 175 3.06 -1.09 4.28
CA PRO A 175 3.80 -2.36 4.30
C PRO A 175 2.97 -3.62 4.08
N VAL A 176 1.64 -3.50 4.13
CA VAL A 176 0.71 -4.63 4.01
C VAL A 176 -0.06 -4.64 2.70
N SER A 177 0.24 -3.74 1.77
CA SER A 177 -0.42 -3.70 0.46
C SER A 177 -0.05 -4.92 -0.39
N SER A 178 -0.97 -5.88 -0.49
CA SER A 178 -0.86 -7.06 -1.36
C SER A 178 -0.57 -6.66 -2.81
N ARG A 179 -1.23 -5.60 -3.30
CA ARG A 179 -1.01 -5.04 -4.64
C ARG A 179 0.44 -4.66 -4.89
N ILE A 180 1.07 -3.90 -3.97
CA ILE A 180 2.47 -3.47 -4.11
C ILE A 180 3.43 -4.66 -4.02
N LEU A 181 3.18 -5.58 -3.09
CA LEU A 181 3.96 -6.80 -2.93
C LEU A 181 3.93 -7.67 -4.19
N LEU A 182 2.76 -7.76 -4.85
CA LEU A 182 2.60 -8.49 -6.11
C LEU A 182 3.36 -7.84 -7.26
N GLU A 183 3.39 -6.51 -7.38
CA GLU A 183 4.23 -5.84 -8.39
C GLU A 183 5.73 -6.05 -8.13
N LEU A 184 6.16 -5.98 -6.87
CA LEU A 184 7.54 -6.30 -6.50
C LEU A 184 7.87 -7.77 -6.80
N SER A 185 6.94 -8.70 -6.58
CA SER A 185 7.12 -10.10 -6.93
C SER A 185 7.39 -10.25 -8.43
N ASP A 186 6.67 -9.51 -9.28
CA ASP A 186 6.79 -9.59 -10.73
C ASP A 186 8.13 -9.07 -11.26
N ILE A 187 8.74 -8.08 -10.61
CA ILE A 187 10.12 -7.65 -10.91
C ILE A 187 11.11 -8.81 -10.71
N TYR A 188 10.91 -9.61 -9.67
CA TYR A 188 11.78 -10.73 -9.34
C TYR A 188 11.37 -12.04 -10.02
N LYS A 189 10.32 -12.04 -10.86
CA LYS A 189 9.84 -13.17 -11.65
C LYS A 189 10.76 -13.48 -12.84
N THR A 190 12.04 -13.68 -12.53
CA THR A 190 13.09 -14.08 -13.46
C THR A 190 13.88 -15.25 -12.85
N LYS A 191 14.52 -16.07 -13.69
CA LYS A 191 15.32 -17.21 -13.22
C LYS A 191 16.44 -16.76 -12.28
N ALA A 192 16.98 -17.70 -11.50
CA ALA A 192 17.98 -17.47 -10.45
C ALA A 192 19.01 -16.36 -10.80
N PRO A 193 19.39 -15.49 -9.84
CA PRO A 193 19.29 -15.70 -8.38
C PRO A 193 18.06 -15.09 -7.69
N ASN A 194 17.21 -14.35 -8.42
CA ASN A 194 16.15 -13.54 -7.79
C ASN A 194 14.84 -14.30 -7.50
N PHE A 195 14.72 -15.55 -7.97
CA PHE A 195 13.48 -16.33 -7.88
C PHE A 195 12.99 -16.58 -6.45
N ASN A 196 13.91 -16.61 -5.47
CA ASN A 196 13.52 -16.69 -4.05
C ASN A 196 12.74 -15.45 -3.59
N LYS A 197 13.07 -14.25 -4.10
CA LYS A 197 12.32 -13.02 -3.78
C LYS A 197 10.93 -13.03 -4.39
N PHE A 198 10.77 -13.58 -5.59
CA PHE A 198 9.45 -13.77 -6.20
C PHE A 198 8.54 -14.59 -5.29
N TYR A 199 9.03 -15.73 -4.78
CA TYR A 199 8.30 -16.56 -3.82
C TYR A 199 8.00 -15.81 -2.52
N MET A 200 9.01 -15.16 -1.92
CA MET A 200 8.84 -14.44 -0.64
C MET A 200 7.80 -13.31 -0.72
N TYR A 201 7.87 -12.45 -1.74
CA TYR A 201 6.89 -11.40 -1.94
C TYR A 201 5.49 -11.94 -2.25
N THR A 202 5.40 -13.07 -2.97
CA THR A 202 4.11 -13.72 -3.25
C THR A 202 3.46 -14.29 -1.98
N ILE A 203 4.24 -14.94 -1.11
CA ILE A 203 3.74 -15.47 0.17
C ILE A 203 3.32 -14.33 1.09
N GLN A 204 4.12 -13.26 1.16
CA GLN A 204 3.77 -12.09 1.95
C GLN A 204 2.51 -11.41 1.42
N ALA A 205 2.35 -11.29 0.10
CA ALA A 205 1.12 -10.76 -0.49
C ALA A 205 -0.09 -11.64 -0.15
N LEU A 206 0.06 -12.97 -0.18
CA LEU A 206 -1.00 -13.90 0.19
C LEU A 206 -1.42 -13.75 1.66
N GLU A 207 -0.47 -13.49 2.55
CA GLU A 207 -0.72 -13.27 3.98
C GLU A 207 -1.62 -12.05 4.23
N TYR A 208 -1.51 -11.01 3.39
CA TYR A 208 -2.22 -9.73 3.56
C TYR A 208 -3.38 -9.53 2.57
N ALA A 209 -3.55 -10.40 1.58
CA ALA A 209 -4.55 -10.23 0.54
C ALA A 209 -5.98 -10.40 1.07
N TYR A 210 -6.82 -9.40 0.78
CA TYR A 210 -8.26 -9.38 1.07
C TYR A 210 -9.12 -9.09 -0.17
N TYR A 211 -8.51 -9.03 -1.36
CA TYR A 211 -9.20 -8.92 -2.63
C TYR A 211 -9.15 -10.25 -3.40
N PRO A 212 -10.25 -10.72 -4.01
CA PRO A 212 -10.25 -11.95 -4.82
C PRO A 212 -9.19 -11.96 -5.93
N GLN A 213 -9.00 -10.86 -6.66
CA GLN A 213 -8.00 -10.77 -7.72
C GLN A 213 -6.56 -10.94 -7.19
N ASP A 214 -6.27 -10.43 -5.98
CA ASP A 214 -4.94 -10.54 -5.37
C ASP A 214 -4.69 -11.97 -4.89
N LEU A 215 -5.70 -12.62 -4.30
CA LEU A 215 -5.63 -14.05 -3.95
C LEU A 215 -5.40 -14.90 -5.20
N ALA A 216 -6.17 -14.67 -6.27
CA ALA A 216 -6.00 -15.36 -7.54
C ALA A 216 -4.58 -15.16 -8.11
N ARG A 217 -4.05 -13.92 -8.09
CA ARG A 217 -2.69 -13.62 -8.55
C ARG A 217 -1.63 -14.30 -7.68
N CYS A 218 -1.80 -14.33 -6.35
CA CYS A 218 -0.92 -15.05 -5.44
C CYS A 218 -0.85 -16.55 -5.78
N TYR A 219 -2.00 -17.22 -5.89
CA TYR A 219 -2.04 -18.65 -6.23
C TYR A 219 -1.44 -18.93 -7.62
N ARG A 220 -1.70 -18.08 -8.62
CA ARG A 220 -1.05 -18.20 -9.94
C ARG A 220 0.46 -18.02 -9.88
N ASN A 221 0.94 -17.06 -9.09
CA ASN A 221 2.38 -16.81 -8.91
C ASN A 221 3.06 -18.00 -8.21
N LEU A 222 2.44 -18.55 -7.16
CA LEU A 222 2.92 -19.79 -6.54
C LEU A 222 2.87 -20.97 -7.52
N GLY A 223 1.85 -21.06 -8.37
CA GLY A 223 1.78 -22.08 -9.43
C GLY A 223 2.96 -21.95 -10.40
N GLN A 224 3.30 -20.73 -10.79
CA GLN A 224 4.49 -20.44 -11.60
C GLN A 224 5.79 -20.77 -10.85
N PHE A 225 5.85 -20.56 -9.53
CA PHE A 225 6.99 -20.96 -8.72
C PHE A 225 7.21 -22.47 -8.78
N TYR A 226 6.18 -23.26 -8.48
CA TYR A 226 6.27 -24.72 -8.49
C TYR A 226 6.45 -25.31 -9.89
N MET A 227 6.02 -24.61 -10.95
CA MET A 227 6.34 -24.95 -12.33
C MET A 227 7.85 -24.93 -12.61
N GLU A 228 8.56 -23.88 -12.17
CA GLU A 228 10.02 -23.79 -12.35
C GLU A 228 10.77 -24.82 -11.50
N GLU A 229 10.23 -25.17 -10.33
CA GLU A 229 10.71 -26.28 -9.47
C GLU A 229 10.33 -27.67 -10.02
N MET A 230 9.68 -27.76 -11.19
CA MET A 230 9.18 -29.00 -11.80
C MET A 230 8.20 -29.80 -10.93
N ASN A 231 7.60 -29.17 -9.92
CA ASN A 231 6.55 -29.75 -9.11
C ASN A 231 5.19 -29.49 -9.78
N PHE A 232 4.92 -30.27 -10.81
CA PHE A 232 3.74 -30.12 -11.67
C PHE A 232 2.42 -30.38 -10.95
N GLU A 233 2.40 -31.27 -9.96
CA GLU A 233 1.22 -31.58 -9.14
C GLU A 233 0.79 -30.35 -8.33
N MET A 234 1.75 -29.74 -7.62
CA MET A 234 1.50 -28.52 -6.85
C MET A 234 1.11 -27.35 -7.74
N ALA A 235 1.78 -27.21 -8.90
CA ALA A 235 1.44 -26.19 -9.87
C ALA A 235 0.00 -26.34 -10.39
N ALA A 236 -0.42 -27.56 -10.74
CA ALA A 236 -1.79 -27.82 -11.19
C ALA A 236 -2.83 -27.49 -10.11
N ALA A 237 -2.57 -27.88 -8.85
CA ALA A 237 -3.45 -27.56 -7.72
C ALA A 237 -3.59 -26.05 -7.52
N LEU A 238 -2.48 -25.30 -7.52
CA LEU A 238 -2.47 -23.84 -7.35
C LEU A 238 -3.17 -23.10 -8.49
N TYR A 239 -2.95 -23.55 -9.73
CA TYR A 239 -3.62 -22.98 -10.90
C TYR A 239 -5.12 -23.22 -10.88
N ASN A 240 -5.56 -24.46 -10.58
CA ASN A 240 -6.99 -24.75 -10.42
C ASN A 240 -7.61 -23.96 -9.27
N TYR A 241 -6.94 -23.91 -8.12
CA TYR A 241 -7.42 -23.18 -6.95
C TYR A 241 -7.52 -21.67 -7.21
N SER A 242 -6.61 -21.08 -7.99
CA SER A 242 -6.69 -19.66 -8.37
C SER A 242 -7.98 -19.30 -9.12
N MET A 243 -8.53 -20.23 -9.91
CA MET A 243 -9.75 -20.02 -10.69
C MET A 243 -11.01 -19.95 -9.81
N LYS A 244 -10.93 -20.32 -8.52
CA LYS A 244 -12.00 -20.07 -7.54
C LYS A 244 -12.31 -18.58 -7.41
N TYR A 245 -11.27 -17.73 -7.50
CA TYR A 245 -11.39 -16.29 -7.27
C TYR A 245 -11.46 -15.47 -8.56
N GLU A 246 -10.69 -15.86 -9.58
CA GLU A 246 -10.66 -15.14 -10.86
C GLU A 246 -10.44 -16.12 -12.01
N LEU A 247 -11.37 -16.13 -12.98
CA LEU A 247 -11.16 -16.86 -14.22
C LEU A 247 -10.10 -16.16 -15.06
N ASN A 248 -9.00 -16.86 -15.36
CA ASN A 248 -7.93 -16.29 -16.16
C ASN A 248 -7.53 -17.20 -17.35
N PRO A 249 -7.66 -16.73 -18.61
CA PRO A 249 -7.36 -17.55 -19.78
C PRO A 249 -5.93 -18.12 -19.83
N ILE A 250 -4.96 -17.42 -19.25
CA ILE A 250 -3.56 -17.85 -19.24
C ILE A 250 -3.40 -19.15 -18.44
N VAL A 251 -4.22 -19.35 -17.40
CA VAL A 251 -4.18 -20.55 -16.55
C VAL A 251 -4.44 -21.82 -17.37
N TYR A 252 -5.38 -21.79 -18.32
CA TYR A 252 -5.63 -22.94 -19.20
C TYR A 252 -4.38 -23.33 -19.99
N SER A 253 -3.62 -22.37 -20.53
CA SER A 253 -2.39 -22.67 -21.27
C SER A 253 -1.33 -23.33 -20.38
N LYS A 254 -1.22 -22.89 -19.12
CA LYS A 254 -0.31 -23.46 -18.12
C LYS A 254 -0.70 -24.88 -17.75
N LEU A 255 -2.00 -25.13 -17.51
CA LEU A 255 -2.52 -26.46 -17.24
C LEU A 255 -2.30 -27.40 -18.44
N GLN A 256 -2.53 -26.96 -19.69
CA GLN A 256 -2.24 -27.80 -20.86
C GLN A 256 -0.75 -28.17 -20.97
N TYR A 257 0.15 -27.24 -20.65
CA TYR A 257 1.58 -27.57 -20.55
C TYR A 257 1.83 -28.64 -19.48
N ILE A 258 1.25 -28.52 -18.29
CA ILE A 258 1.38 -29.50 -17.20
C ILE A 258 0.84 -30.87 -17.63
N LYS A 259 -0.32 -30.92 -18.30
CA LYS A 259 -0.90 -32.16 -18.85
C LYS A 259 0.05 -32.84 -19.83
N SER A 260 0.77 -32.07 -20.66
CA SER A 260 1.79 -32.62 -21.57
C SER A 260 2.98 -33.28 -20.86
N LYS A 261 3.20 -32.97 -19.59
CA LYS A 261 4.20 -33.61 -18.72
C LYS A 261 3.69 -34.87 -18.01
N GLY A 262 2.44 -35.28 -18.28
CA GLY A 262 1.82 -36.49 -17.75
C GLY A 262 1.14 -36.33 -16.39
N THR A 263 0.94 -35.10 -15.93
CA THR A 263 0.30 -34.80 -14.63
C THR A 263 -1.21 -34.59 -14.80
N ASN A 264 -2.01 -35.05 -13.84
CA ASN A 264 -3.44 -34.75 -13.81
C ASN A 264 -3.67 -33.24 -13.59
N ILE A 265 -4.57 -32.65 -14.38
CA ILE A 265 -4.90 -31.21 -14.31
C ILE A 265 -6.37 -30.95 -14.01
N GLU A 266 -7.21 -31.98 -14.10
CA GLU A 266 -8.63 -31.92 -13.77
C GLU A 266 -8.73 -32.31 -12.30
N LEU A 267 -8.60 -31.29 -11.43
CA LEU A 267 -8.59 -31.45 -9.98
C LEU A 267 -9.85 -30.82 -9.40
N GLU A 268 -10.52 -31.57 -8.53
CA GLU A 268 -11.61 -31.04 -7.72
C GLU A 268 -11.05 -30.11 -6.62
N LEU A 269 -11.92 -29.26 -6.05
CA LEU A 269 -11.51 -28.30 -5.01
C LEU A 269 -10.86 -28.99 -3.81
N GLU A 270 -11.40 -30.13 -3.38
CA GLU A 270 -10.87 -30.89 -2.24
C GLU A 270 -9.46 -31.44 -2.51
N GLU A 271 -9.20 -31.90 -3.75
CA GLU A 271 -7.87 -32.38 -4.16
C GLU A 271 -6.85 -31.24 -4.16
N CYS A 272 -7.26 -30.05 -4.62
CA CYS A 272 -6.44 -28.85 -4.55
C CYS A 272 -6.09 -28.50 -3.10
N LEU A 273 -7.09 -28.49 -2.21
CA LEU A 273 -6.93 -28.17 -0.79
C LEU A 273 -5.98 -29.15 -0.09
N ASN A 274 -6.11 -30.45 -0.35
CA ASN A 274 -5.23 -31.46 0.24
C ASN A 274 -3.77 -31.23 -0.18
N THR A 275 -3.54 -30.93 -1.46
CA THR A 275 -2.20 -30.62 -1.99
C THR A 275 -1.60 -29.36 -1.34
N LEU A 276 -2.41 -28.32 -1.14
CA LEU A 276 -1.99 -27.05 -0.52
C LEU A 276 -1.59 -27.21 0.96
N LYS A 277 -2.35 -28.01 1.72
CA LYS A 277 -2.11 -28.28 3.15
C LYS A 277 -0.74 -28.91 3.38
N ASP A 278 -0.35 -29.88 2.55
CA ASP A 278 0.93 -30.59 2.68
C ASP A 278 2.15 -29.65 2.58
N LYS A 279 2.01 -28.54 1.87
CA LYS A 279 3.05 -27.52 1.69
C LYS A 279 2.93 -26.30 2.60
N LYS A 280 1.97 -26.30 3.54
CA LYS A 280 1.70 -25.17 4.44
C LYS A 280 1.48 -23.85 3.70
N ILE A 281 0.90 -23.91 2.50
CA ILE A 281 0.45 -22.71 1.81
C ILE A 281 -0.85 -22.25 2.49
N GLN A 282 -0.97 -20.96 2.77
CA GLN A 282 -2.22 -20.39 3.28
C GLN A 282 -3.36 -20.77 2.33
N ILE A 283 -4.48 -21.19 2.92
CA ILE A 283 -5.70 -21.51 2.21
C ILE A 283 -6.68 -20.39 2.51
N ASP A 284 -7.36 -19.93 1.47
CA ASP A 284 -8.29 -18.82 1.56
C ASP A 284 -7.65 -17.52 2.09
N VAL A 285 -8.51 -16.57 2.46
CA VAL A 285 -8.14 -15.32 3.14
C VAL A 285 -7.59 -15.68 4.52
N ASN A 286 -6.59 -14.92 4.97
CA ASN A 286 -6.07 -15.07 6.32
C ASN A 286 -7.19 -14.91 7.36
N SER A 287 -7.29 -15.85 8.31
CA SER A 287 -8.36 -15.86 9.31
C SER A 287 -8.43 -14.59 10.17
N PHE A 288 -7.29 -13.94 10.43
CA PHE A 288 -7.28 -12.65 11.12
C PHE A 288 -8.00 -11.59 10.27
N ILE A 289 -7.67 -11.51 8.98
CA ILE A 289 -8.25 -10.55 8.04
C ILE A 289 -9.77 -10.74 7.94
N LEU A 290 -10.23 -11.99 7.78
CA LEU A 290 -11.65 -12.29 7.67
C LEU A 290 -12.42 -11.86 8.92
N LYS A 291 -11.88 -12.18 10.10
CA LYS A 291 -12.47 -11.79 11.38
C LYS A 291 -12.47 -10.27 11.55
N THR A 292 -11.38 -9.59 11.20
CA THR A 292 -11.30 -8.13 11.29
C THR A 292 -12.27 -7.45 10.32
N LEU A 293 -12.49 -8.01 9.13
CA LEU A 293 -13.52 -7.53 8.19
C LEU A 293 -14.93 -7.64 8.77
N GLU A 294 -15.25 -8.76 9.42
CA GLU A 294 -16.53 -8.95 10.12
C GLU A 294 -16.71 -7.89 11.23
N GLU A 295 -15.69 -7.73 12.08
CA GLU A 295 -15.72 -6.77 13.19
C GLU A 295 -15.85 -5.32 12.72
N LEU A 296 -15.15 -4.94 11.65
CA LEU A 296 -15.24 -3.59 11.07
C LEU A 296 -16.60 -3.34 10.43
N SER A 297 -17.12 -4.31 9.67
CA SER A 297 -18.44 -4.21 9.04
C SER A 297 -19.53 -3.95 10.08
N ASP A 298 -19.61 -4.80 11.11
CA ASP A 298 -20.62 -4.68 12.17
C ASP A 298 -20.42 -3.39 12.98
N LYS A 299 -19.17 -3.01 13.31
CA LYS A 299 -18.86 -1.76 14.03
C LYS A 299 -19.33 -0.51 13.30
N TYR A 300 -19.15 -0.43 11.97
CA TYR A 300 -19.60 0.73 11.21
C TYR A 300 -21.11 0.75 11.00
N ASP A 301 -21.73 -0.43 10.86
CA ASP A 301 -23.18 -0.57 10.75
C ASP A 301 -23.89 -0.14 12.05
N GLU A 302 -23.40 -0.60 13.21
CA GLU A 302 -23.89 -0.19 14.53
C GLU A 302 -23.77 1.33 14.75
N LYS A 303 -22.71 1.94 14.22
CA LYS A 303 -22.48 3.40 14.27
C LYS A 303 -23.28 4.19 13.24
N GLN A 304 -24.05 3.53 12.38
CA GLN A 304 -24.78 4.15 11.25
C GLN A 304 -23.85 4.89 10.28
N ALA A 305 -22.59 4.47 10.20
CA ALA A 305 -21.61 4.97 9.24
C ALA A 305 -21.77 4.20 7.92
N LEU A 306 -22.89 4.46 7.23
CA LEU A 306 -23.42 3.62 6.15
C LEU A 306 -22.44 3.42 4.98
N HIS A 307 -21.67 4.44 4.60
CA HIS A 307 -20.69 4.34 3.52
C HIS A 307 -19.56 3.36 3.88
N GLN A 308 -19.03 3.43 5.10
CA GLN A 308 -17.97 2.54 5.59
C GLN A 308 -18.50 1.12 5.80
N ALA A 309 -19.70 0.98 6.38
CA ALA A 309 -20.34 -0.32 6.55
C ALA A 309 -20.55 -1.00 5.20
N LEU A 310 -21.07 -0.27 4.20
CA LEU A 310 -21.26 -0.77 2.85
C LEU A 310 -19.93 -1.24 2.24
N TYR A 311 -18.87 -0.44 2.36
CA TYR A 311 -17.55 -0.79 1.85
C TYR A 311 -17.03 -2.12 2.41
N PHE A 312 -17.06 -2.31 3.74
CA PHE A 312 -16.55 -3.54 4.35
C PHE A 312 -17.45 -4.76 4.09
N TYR A 313 -18.78 -4.58 4.05
CA TYR A 313 -19.67 -5.68 3.65
C TYR A 313 -19.46 -6.09 2.18
N GLU A 314 -19.20 -5.15 1.26
CA GLU A 314 -18.88 -5.47 -0.13
C GLU A 314 -17.58 -6.29 -0.23
N LEU A 315 -16.53 -5.89 0.50
CA LEU A 315 -15.29 -6.70 0.58
C LEU A 315 -15.56 -8.11 1.13
N GLN A 316 -16.37 -8.24 2.18
CA GLN A 316 -16.69 -9.52 2.78
C GLN A 316 -17.48 -10.42 1.80
N TYR A 317 -18.48 -9.85 1.13
CA TYR A 317 -19.30 -10.56 0.14
C TYR A 317 -18.47 -11.02 -1.07
N ASP A 318 -17.51 -10.22 -1.52
CA ASP A 318 -16.61 -10.60 -2.62
C ASP A 318 -15.74 -11.82 -2.27
N LEU A 319 -15.52 -12.11 -0.99
CA LEU A 319 -14.69 -13.21 -0.51
C LEU A 319 -15.46 -14.51 -0.25
N ASN A 320 -16.68 -14.42 0.30
CA ASN A 320 -17.45 -15.60 0.74
C ASN A 320 -18.81 -15.79 0.05
N HIS A 321 -19.32 -14.78 -0.65
CA HIS A 321 -20.64 -14.77 -1.30
C HIS A 321 -21.80 -15.17 -0.38
N GLU A 322 -21.72 -14.85 0.91
CA GLU A 322 -22.79 -15.19 1.86
C GLU A 322 -24.05 -14.35 1.64
N GLN A 323 -25.20 -15.03 1.60
CA GLN A 323 -26.49 -14.40 1.31
C GLN A 323 -26.89 -13.36 2.37
N ASP A 324 -26.59 -13.61 3.64
CA ASP A 324 -26.92 -12.70 4.74
C ASP A 324 -26.19 -11.36 4.60
N ILE A 325 -24.94 -11.37 4.11
CA ILE A 325 -24.16 -10.15 3.83
C ILE A 325 -24.77 -9.39 2.66
N LEU A 326 -25.19 -10.09 1.60
CA LEU A 326 -25.87 -9.46 0.46
C LEU A 326 -27.17 -8.76 0.89
N GLU A 327 -27.92 -9.34 1.83
CA GLU A 327 -29.10 -8.71 2.40
C GLU A 327 -28.75 -7.42 3.17
N LYS A 328 -27.69 -7.43 3.98
CA LYS A 328 -27.18 -6.22 4.66
C LYS A 328 -26.78 -5.12 3.67
N ILE A 329 -26.01 -5.46 2.62
CA ILE A 329 -25.63 -4.54 1.54
C ILE A 329 -26.86 -3.90 0.90
N ASN A 330 -27.85 -4.71 0.52
CA ASN A 330 -29.06 -4.24 -0.13
C ASN A 330 -29.89 -3.32 0.78
N ASN A 331 -29.96 -3.63 2.07
CA ASN A 331 -30.65 -2.80 3.05
C ASN A 331 -29.97 -1.43 3.20
N ILE A 332 -28.64 -1.39 3.34
CA ILE A 332 -27.89 -0.12 3.42
C ILE A 332 -28.09 0.70 2.15
N LYS A 333 -27.96 0.09 0.96
CA LYS A 333 -28.19 0.78 -0.33
C LYS A 333 -29.62 1.35 -0.44
N ARG A 334 -30.63 0.67 0.11
CA ARG A 334 -32.00 1.22 0.15
C ARG A 334 -32.09 2.44 1.06
N VAL A 335 -31.49 2.37 2.26
CA VAL A 335 -31.48 3.48 3.22
C VAL A 335 -30.77 4.71 2.65
N MET A 336 -29.64 4.52 1.96
CA MET A 336 -28.88 5.64 1.37
C MET A 336 -29.58 6.33 0.17
N ASN A 337 -30.52 5.63 -0.47
CA ASN A 337 -31.28 6.14 -1.62
C ASN A 337 -32.59 6.85 -1.22
N HIS A 338 -32.90 6.90 0.09
CA HIS A 338 -34.07 7.56 0.68
C HIS A 338 -33.64 8.69 1.60
#